data_AF-A0A316F8Q7-F1
#
_entry.id   AF-A0A316F8Q7-F1
#
_cell.length_a   1.000
_cell.length_b   1.000
_cell.length_c   1.000
_cell.angle_alpha   90.00
_cell.angle_beta   90.00
_cell.angle_gamma   90.00
#
_symmetry.space_group_name_H-M   'P 1'
#
loop_
_entity.id
_entity.type
_entity.pdbx_description
1 polymer ?
#
loop_
_entity_poly.entity_id
_entity_poly.type
_entity_poly.pdbx_seq_one_letter_code
_entity_poly.pdbx_strand_id
1 'polypeptide(L)'
;MSTRQWILSAAVLVATALSLMFWHHSKMLADLNVSGVQESEQSIHPISNISLPIEQKKQPSEPEAPVTVDPNDLQDNHLDVVTCKQDLDELLDTEQSNRFLQHNALKEQLAALNTVPANLMVALLENNKESLNTYLQYSQSSQFSNYANYLLLTKCLQESEQNNVCKESRFANIVSENYQEGRFWLMRAEQFAKNKKTTQAIQALNGFLAASNLYDFHGDSLIMSLRAFNQSEIDSFPLRLVASFAVVVSSPRLPANSTLNFCENQSLFRPDILNLCAQVGEKLYKQGKTIADKQLGLTLQINAYNGRDDDMVKKLSEEKHRIDKQLAEMEKVSNLILMDENLGRYLVEQWIKFGELEAYKNTIEEAVRLSKNPQYDPCNSRQVGTE
;
A
#
# COMPACT_ATOMS: atom_id res chain seq x y z
N MET A 1 13.57 -27.38 -21.91
CA MET A 1 12.90 -26.08 -22.12
C MET A 1 13.96 -25.05 -22.41
N SER A 2 13.82 -24.25 -23.46
CA SER A 2 14.89 -23.37 -23.92
C SER A 2 14.96 -22.08 -23.10
N THR A 3 16.16 -21.55 -22.91
CA THR A 3 16.50 -20.29 -22.23
C THR A 3 15.68 -19.09 -22.72
N ARG A 4 15.16 -19.14 -23.96
CA ARG A 4 14.27 -18.11 -24.53
C ARG A 4 12.85 -18.09 -23.93
N GLN A 5 12.34 -19.20 -23.39
CA GLN A 5 11.02 -19.22 -22.73
C GLN A 5 11.07 -18.62 -21.30
N TRP A 6 12.26 -18.60 -20.67
CA TRP A 6 12.45 -18.02 -19.32
C TRP A 6 12.63 -16.50 -19.35
N ILE A 7 13.32 -15.97 -20.36
CA ILE A 7 13.51 -14.52 -20.56
C ILE A 7 12.15 -13.82 -20.79
N LEU A 8 11.27 -14.43 -21.59
CA LEU A 8 9.89 -13.98 -21.76
C LEU A 8 9.08 -14.04 -20.46
N SER A 9 9.37 -14.96 -19.54
CA SER A 9 8.63 -15.07 -18.27
C SER A 9 9.11 -14.07 -17.21
N ALA A 10 10.37 -13.67 -17.27
CA ALA A 10 11.02 -12.78 -16.30
C ALA A 10 10.85 -11.28 -16.65
N ALA A 11 10.96 -10.93 -17.93
CA ALA A 11 10.53 -9.62 -18.44
C ALA A 11 9.02 -9.44 -18.27
N VAL A 12 8.23 -10.49 -18.53
CA VAL A 12 6.82 -10.53 -18.12
C VAL A 12 6.72 -10.38 -16.61
N LEU A 13 7.54 -10.96 -15.75
CA LEU A 13 7.43 -10.79 -14.29
C LEU A 13 7.75 -9.39 -13.75
N VAL A 14 8.58 -8.57 -14.41
CA VAL A 14 8.90 -7.19 -13.97
C VAL A 14 8.01 -6.15 -14.65
N ALA A 15 7.73 -6.31 -15.95
CA ALA A 15 6.68 -5.54 -16.63
C ALA A 15 5.30 -5.89 -16.06
N THR A 16 5.05 -7.15 -15.69
CA THR A 16 3.93 -7.50 -14.81
C THR A 16 4.21 -7.12 -13.39
N ALA A 17 5.40 -7.04 -12.78
CA ALA A 17 5.50 -6.54 -11.41
C ALA A 17 5.04 -5.09 -11.32
N LEU A 18 5.42 -4.22 -12.26
CA LEU A 18 4.93 -2.83 -12.37
C LEU A 18 3.47 -2.81 -12.84
N SER A 19 3.13 -3.53 -13.92
CA SER A 19 1.73 -3.67 -14.35
C SER A 19 0.86 -4.41 -13.34
N LEU A 20 1.39 -5.12 -12.34
CA LEU A 20 0.76 -5.78 -11.17
C LEU A 20 0.89 -4.89 -9.94
N MET A 21 1.83 -3.94 -9.84
CA MET A 21 1.68 -2.82 -8.91
C MET A 21 0.40 -2.10 -9.31
N PHE A 22 0.26 -1.80 -10.59
CA PHE A 22 -0.92 -1.17 -11.16
C PHE A 22 -2.12 -2.11 -11.30
N TRP A 23 -1.96 -3.41 -11.60
CA TRP A 23 -3.07 -4.37 -11.72
C TRP A 23 -3.47 -4.97 -10.38
N HIS A 24 -2.60 -5.17 -9.40
CA HIS A 24 -3.02 -5.40 -8.01
C HIS A 24 -3.54 -4.13 -7.37
N HIS A 25 -3.08 -2.94 -7.75
CA HIS A 25 -3.74 -1.72 -7.30
C HIS A 25 -5.11 -1.58 -7.96
N SER A 26 -5.24 -1.81 -9.27
CA SER A 26 -6.51 -1.77 -10.01
C SER A 26 -7.42 -2.95 -9.65
N LYS A 27 -6.89 -4.11 -9.23
CA LYS A 27 -7.63 -5.27 -8.72
C LYS A 27 -7.98 -5.11 -7.26
N MET A 28 -7.14 -4.50 -6.42
CA MET A 28 -7.49 -4.09 -5.07
C MET A 28 -8.57 -2.99 -5.13
N LEU A 29 -8.42 -2.02 -6.02
CA LEU A 29 -9.44 -1.03 -6.34
C LEU A 29 -10.68 -1.71 -6.90
N ALA A 30 -10.58 -2.68 -7.80
CA ALA A 30 -11.73 -3.43 -8.30
C ALA A 30 -12.39 -4.27 -7.21
N ASP A 31 -11.64 -4.94 -6.34
CA ASP A 31 -12.16 -5.67 -5.18
C ASP A 31 -12.78 -4.70 -4.16
N LEU A 32 -12.33 -3.43 -4.10
CA LEU A 32 -12.95 -2.32 -3.37
C LEU A 32 -14.09 -1.63 -4.14
N ASN A 33 -14.27 -1.87 -5.45
CA ASN A 33 -15.29 -1.29 -6.34
C ASN A 33 -16.41 -2.28 -6.70
N VAL A 34 -16.19 -3.59 -6.49
CA VAL A 34 -17.15 -4.68 -6.77
C VAL A 34 -18.32 -4.67 -5.78
N SER A 35 -18.30 -3.82 -4.75
CA SER A 35 -19.46 -3.44 -3.95
C SER A 35 -20.36 -2.36 -4.61
N GLY A 36 -20.13 -2.03 -5.89
CA GLY A 36 -21.06 -1.27 -6.72
C GLY A 36 -22.39 -2.01 -6.91
N VAL A 37 -23.35 -1.66 -6.06
CA VAL A 37 -24.81 -1.73 -6.21
C VAL A 37 -25.30 -2.49 -7.46
N GLN A 38 -25.64 -3.77 -7.30
CA GLN A 38 -26.80 -4.29 -8.02
C GLN A 38 -28.03 -3.63 -7.40
N GLU A 39 -28.74 -2.81 -8.19
CA GLU A 39 -30.08 -2.33 -7.83
C GLU A 39 -30.99 -3.54 -7.61
N SER A 40 -31.14 -3.97 -6.36
CA SER A 40 -32.27 -4.80 -5.98
C SER A 40 -33.42 -3.87 -5.62
N GLU A 41 -34.39 -3.73 -6.54
CA GLU A 41 -35.70 -3.19 -6.22
C GLU A 41 -36.34 -4.07 -5.12
N GLN A 42 -36.22 -3.64 -3.87
CA GLN A 42 -37.10 -4.10 -2.80
C GLN A 42 -37.79 -2.89 -2.18
N SER A 43 -39.09 -2.82 -2.47
CA SER A 43 -40.08 -1.92 -1.87
C SER A 43 -39.98 -1.92 -0.34
N ILE A 44 -39.51 -0.81 0.24
CA ILE A 44 -39.58 -0.54 1.68
C ILE A 44 -40.78 0.37 1.94
N HIS A 45 -41.72 -0.11 2.75
CA HIS A 45 -42.82 0.68 3.30
C HIS A 45 -42.31 1.71 4.34
N PRO A 46 -42.94 2.88 4.46
CA PRO A 46 -42.47 3.93 5.35
C PRO A 46 -42.80 3.62 6.81
N ILE A 47 -41.79 3.66 7.69
CA ILE A 47 -41.98 3.75 9.13
C ILE A 47 -41.65 5.17 9.57
N SER A 48 -42.65 5.81 10.15
CA SER A 48 -42.65 7.17 10.68
C SER A 48 -41.96 7.28 12.05
N ASN A 49 -41.35 8.44 12.26
CA ASN A 49 -41.14 9.16 13.52
C ASN A 49 -40.07 8.67 14.50
N ILE A 50 -38.85 9.22 14.33
CA ILE A 50 -37.97 9.56 15.46
C ILE A 50 -37.51 11.01 15.25
N SER A 51 -37.95 11.91 16.13
CA SER A 51 -37.53 13.31 16.19
C SER A 51 -36.35 13.45 17.16
N LEU A 52 -35.24 13.99 16.66
CA LEU A 52 -34.12 14.50 17.47
C LEU A 52 -34.14 16.04 17.46
N PRO A 53 -33.73 16.70 18.56
CA PRO A 53 -33.79 18.16 18.66
C PRO A 53 -32.66 18.81 17.86
N ILE A 54 -33.02 19.71 16.95
CA ILE A 54 -32.08 20.53 16.18
C ILE A 54 -31.85 21.85 16.93
N GLU A 55 -30.60 22.08 17.34
CA GLU A 55 -30.11 23.36 17.84
C GLU A 55 -29.88 24.30 16.64
N GLN A 56 -30.63 25.40 16.58
CA GLN A 56 -30.51 26.39 15.52
C GLN A 56 -29.21 27.19 15.64
N LYS A 57 -28.30 27.03 14.66
CA LYS A 57 -27.20 27.98 14.42
C LYS A 57 -27.20 28.50 12.99
N LYS A 58 -27.33 29.82 12.92
CA LYS A 58 -26.91 30.82 11.92
C LYS A 58 -26.61 30.33 10.49
N GLN A 59 -27.47 30.81 9.59
CA GLN A 59 -27.42 30.76 8.13
C GLN A 59 -26.08 31.27 7.56
N PRO A 60 -25.31 30.44 6.84
CA PRO A 60 -24.25 30.88 5.95
C PRO A 60 -24.82 31.22 4.56
N SER A 61 -24.16 32.15 3.89
CA SER A 61 -24.44 32.64 2.55
C SER A 61 -24.49 31.53 1.48
N GLU A 62 -25.34 31.78 0.49
CA GLU A 62 -25.58 31.08 -0.76
C GLU A 62 -24.35 30.32 -1.31
N PRO A 63 -24.43 28.99 -1.53
CA PRO A 63 -23.34 28.23 -2.11
C PRO A 63 -23.24 28.52 -3.61
N GLU A 64 -22.02 28.83 -4.07
CA GLU A 64 -21.69 28.84 -5.49
C GLU A 64 -22.06 27.49 -6.12
N ALA A 65 -22.58 27.55 -7.35
CA ALA A 65 -23.07 26.39 -8.08
C ALA A 65 -22.00 25.28 -8.12
N PRO A 66 -22.39 24.01 -7.98
CA PRO A 66 -21.45 22.90 -7.97
C PRO A 66 -20.74 22.85 -9.33
N VAL A 67 -19.42 23.01 -9.31
CA VAL A 67 -18.57 22.67 -10.44
C VAL A 67 -18.71 21.17 -10.65
N THR A 68 -19.40 20.79 -11.72
CA THR A 68 -19.43 19.42 -12.23
C THR A 68 -18.07 19.15 -12.86
N VAL A 69 -17.22 18.42 -12.15
CA VAL A 69 -15.97 17.90 -12.73
C VAL A 69 -16.36 16.70 -13.59
N ASP A 70 -16.12 16.81 -14.90
CA ASP A 70 -16.30 15.72 -15.86
C ASP A 70 -15.24 14.63 -15.56
N PRO A 71 -15.61 13.35 -15.39
CA PRO A 71 -14.66 12.25 -15.25
C PRO A 71 -13.63 12.14 -16.39
N ASN A 72 -13.87 12.79 -17.55
CA ASN A 72 -12.94 12.87 -18.67
C ASN A 72 -11.86 13.96 -18.53
N ASP A 73 -11.92 14.85 -17.53
CA ASP A 73 -10.89 15.90 -17.30
C ASP A 73 -9.58 15.34 -16.68
N LEU A 74 -9.49 14.03 -16.45
CA LEU A 74 -8.24 13.36 -16.06
C LEU A 74 -7.18 13.35 -17.16
N GLN A 75 -7.54 13.69 -18.40
CA GLN A 75 -6.70 13.39 -19.55
C GLN A 75 -5.72 14.48 -20.00
N ASP A 76 -5.75 15.72 -19.51
CA ASP A 76 -4.96 16.77 -20.18
C ASP A 76 -4.34 17.88 -19.31
N ASN A 77 -3.90 17.56 -18.10
CA ASN A 77 -2.79 18.32 -17.51
C ASN A 77 -1.48 17.69 -17.99
N HIS A 78 -0.92 18.23 -19.08
CA HIS A 78 0.44 17.92 -19.51
C HIS A 78 1.42 18.25 -18.36
N LEU A 79 1.84 17.21 -17.64
CA LEU A 79 2.93 17.31 -16.66
C LEU A 79 4.22 17.57 -17.44
N ASP A 80 4.80 18.76 -17.28
CA ASP A 80 6.01 19.18 -18.01
C ASP A 80 7.25 18.52 -17.39
N VAL A 81 7.50 17.27 -17.81
CA VAL A 81 8.62 16.44 -17.33
C VAL A 81 9.41 15.91 -18.53
N VAL A 82 10.74 15.95 -18.44
CA VAL A 82 11.63 15.36 -19.44
C VAL A 82 11.37 13.86 -19.54
N THR A 83 11.12 13.38 -20.75
CA THR A 83 10.90 11.96 -21.03
C THR A 83 12.14 11.35 -21.67
N CYS A 84 12.68 10.29 -21.06
CA CYS A 84 13.74 9.51 -21.68
C CYS A 84 13.12 8.47 -22.62
N LYS A 85 13.63 8.40 -23.86
CA LYS A 85 13.22 7.38 -24.85
C LYS A 85 13.77 5.99 -24.56
N GLN A 86 14.76 5.90 -23.68
CA GLN A 86 15.37 4.62 -23.34
C GLN A 86 14.35 3.79 -22.56
N ASP A 87 13.96 2.67 -23.14
CA ASP A 87 12.91 1.83 -22.60
C ASP A 87 13.43 1.11 -21.35
N LEU A 88 12.55 0.89 -20.37
CA LEU A 88 12.90 0.15 -19.16
C LEU A 88 13.46 -1.23 -19.49
N ASP A 89 12.97 -1.82 -20.59
CA ASP A 89 13.44 -3.09 -21.13
C ASP A 89 14.93 -3.05 -21.51
N GLU A 90 15.46 -1.90 -21.99
CA GLU A 90 16.89 -1.77 -22.31
C GLU A 90 17.76 -1.66 -21.05
N LEU A 91 17.24 -1.08 -19.97
CA LEU A 91 17.89 -1.08 -18.64
C LEU A 91 17.93 -2.49 -18.05
N LEU A 92 16.88 -3.28 -18.28
CA LEU A 92 16.70 -4.64 -17.76
C LEU A 92 17.29 -5.74 -18.66
N ASP A 93 17.71 -5.45 -19.89
CA ASP A 93 18.39 -6.40 -20.79
C ASP A 93 19.91 -6.42 -20.59
N THR A 94 20.36 -6.27 -19.33
CA THR A 94 21.77 -6.37 -18.96
C THR A 94 22.12 -7.76 -18.44
N GLU A 95 23.38 -8.18 -18.56
CA GLU A 95 23.84 -9.46 -18.00
C GLU A 95 23.57 -9.55 -16.49
N GLN A 96 23.76 -8.44 -15.75
CA GLN A 96 23.42 -8.34 -14.33
C GLN A 96 21.92 -8.56 -14.08
N SER A 97 21.05 -7.94 -14.88
CA SER A 97 19.61 -8.17 -14.78
C SER A 97 19.25 -9.62 -15.10
N ASN A 98 19.85 -10.22 -16.12
CA ASN A 98 19.63 -11.63 -16.45
C ASN A 98 20.08 -12.60 -15.33
N ARG A 99 21.16 -12.29 -14.60
CA ARG A 99 21.55 -13.05 -13.39
C ARG A 99 20.61 -12.79 -12.23
N PHE A 100 20.19 -11.55 -12.02
CA PHE A 100 19.22 -11.15 -11.00
C PHE A 100 17.86 -11.86 -11.17
N LEU A 101 17.39 -11.99 -12.42
CA LEU A 101 16.14 -12.67 -12.77
C LEU A 101 16.20 -14.20 -12.53
N GLN A 102 17.37 -14.78 -12.28
CA GLN A 102 17.49 -16.16 -11.82
C GLN A 102 17.20 -16.23 -10.31
N HIS A 103 15.90 -16.36 -9.98
CA HIS A 103 15.38 -16.36 -8.62
C HIS A 103 16.18 -17.23 -7.62
N ASN A 104 16.68 -18.39 -8.06
CA ASN A 104 17.47 -19.28 -7.20
C ASN A 104 18.87 -18.74 -6.90
N ALA A 105 19.54 -18.14 -7.89
CA ALA A 105 20.88 -17.58 -7.71
C ALA A 105 20.86 -16.39 -6.74
N LEU A 106 19.90 -15.48 -6.92
CA LEU A 106 19.71 -14.35 -6.01
C LEU A 106 19.39 -14.82 -4.58
N LYS A 107 18.52 -15.82 -4.45
CA LYS A 107 18.19 -16.39 -3.14
C LYS A 107 19.41 -17.02 -2.45
N GLU A 108 20.21 -17.79 -3.18
CA GLU A 108 21.44 -18.39 -2.65
C GLU A 108 22.45 -17.33 -2.23
N GLN A 109 22.62 -16.27 -3.02
CA GLN A 109 23.46 -15.13 -2.66
C GLN A 109 22.98 -14.45 -1.37
N LEU A 110 21.69 -14.11 -1.30
CA LEU A 110 21.11 -13.49 -0.11
C LEU A 110 21.24 -14.38 1.13
N ALA A 111 20.98 -15.69 1.00
CA ALA A 111 21.14 -16.64 2.10
C ALA A 111 22.60 -16.72 2.58
N ALA A 112 23.58 -16.60 1.68
CA ALA A 112 25.00 -16.63 2.01
C ALA A 112 25.47 -15.39 2.80
N LEU A 113 24.77 -14.24 2.69
CA LEU A 113 25.11 -13.03 3.44
C LEU A 113 24.89 -13.17 4.94
N ASN A 114 23.94 -14.02 5.35
CA ASN A 114 23.57 -14.26 6.75
C ASN A 114 23.33 -12.99 7.58
N THR A 115 22.74 -11.96 6.95
CA THR A 115 22.33 -10.72 7.64
C THR A 115 20.83 -10.72 7.90
N VAL A 116 20.36 -9.97 8.89
CA VAL A 116 18.91 -9.87 9.19
C VAL A 116 18.09 -9.44 7.96
N PRO A 117 18.46 -8.37 7.22
CA PRO A 117 17.75 -8.00 5.99
C PRO A 117 17.72 -9.14 4.97
N ALA A 118 18.86 -9.77 4.68
CA ALA A 118 18.93 -10.81 3.67
C ALA A 118 18.12 -12.05 4.07
N ASN A 119 18.15 -12.45 5.35
CA ASN A 119 17.39 -13.60 5.84
C ASN A 119 15.87 -13.34 5.84
N LEU A 120 15.43 -12.12 6.21
CA LEU A 120 14.01 -11.73 6.07
C LEU A 120 13.59 -11.67 4.61
N MET A 121 14.47 -11.21 3.73
CA MET A 121 14.22 -11.16 2.30
C MET A 121 14.09 -12.54 1.67
N VAL A 122 14.97 -13.49 2.03
CA VAL A 122 14.87 -14.89 1.60
C VAL A 122 13.52 -15.48 2.03
N ALA A 123 13.11 -15.26 3.29
CA ALA A 123 11.82 -15.74 3.78
C ALA A 123 10.63 -15.13 3.03
N LEU A 124 10.72 -13.86 2.61
CA LEU A 124 9.72 -13.20 1.76
C LEU A 124 9.65 -13.81 0.37
N LEU A 125 10.79 -14.03 -0.28
CA LEU A 125 10.88 -14.63 -1.63
C LEU A 125 10.40 -16.08 -1.66
N GLU A 126 10.66 -16.85 -0.60
CA GLU A 126 10.15 -18.22 -0.46
C GLU A 126 8.62 -18.26 -0.29
N ASN A 127 8.08 -17.30 0.45
CA ASN A 127 6.65 -17.15 0.77
C ASN A 127 5.95 -18.45 1.17
N ASN A 128 6.66 -19.36 1.83
CA ASN A 128 6.14 -20.68 2.21
C ASN A 128 5.81 -20.72 3.70
N LYS A 129 5.46 -21.90 4.22
CA LYS A 129 5.14 -22.06 5.65
C LYS A 129 6.38 -21.98 6.56
N GLU A 130 7.56 -22.26 6.02
CA GLU A 130 8.84 -22.22 6.76
C GLU A 130 9.24 -20.77 7.05
N SER A 131 8.85 -19.82 6.19
CA SER A 131 9.02 -18.38 6.40
C SER A 131 8.47 -17.89 7.76
N LEU A 132 7.43 -18.53 8.30
CA LEU A 132 6.85 -18.17 9.61
C LEU A 132 7.86 -18.31 10.76
N ASN A 133 8.71 -19.34 10.72
CA ASN A 133 9.73 -19.54 11.76
C ASN A 133 10.80 -18.46 11.69
N THR A 134 11.19 -18.04 10.49
CA THR A 134 12.13 -16.94 10.26
C THR A 134 11.56 -15.63 10.80
N TYR A 135 10.30 -15.30 10.50
CA TYR A 135 9.66 -14.10 11.04
C TYR A 135 9.55 -14.14 12.57
N LEU A 136 9.21 -15.32 13.13
CA LEU A 136 9.15 -15.52 14.57
C LEU A 136 10.52 -15.35 15.25
N GLN A 137 11.59 -15.84 14.64
CA GLN A 137 12.94 -15.67 15.15
C GLN A 137 13.31 -14.18 15.22
N TYR A 138 13.07 -13.43 14.14
CA TYR A 138 13.47 -12.02 14.08
C TYR A 138 12.53 -11.06 14.80
N SER A 139 11.32 -11.50 15.17
CA SER A 139 10.41 -10.66 15.95
C SER A 139 10.84 -10.47 17.41
N GLN A 140 11.77 -11.28 17.92
CA GLN A 140 12.13 -11.29 19.35
C GLN A 140 13.38 -10.47 19.71
N SER A 141 14.24 -10.11 18.75
CA SER A 141 15.57 -9.57 19.08
C SER A 141 16.25 -8.76 17.98
N SER A 142 15.52 -8.32 16.95
CA SER A 142 16.13 -7.59 15.82
C SER A 142 15.69 -6.13 15.74
N GLN A 143 16.50 -5.30 15.07
CA GLN A 143 16.12 -3.93 14.70
C GLN A 143 14.90 -3.87 13.75
N PHE A 144 14.51 -5.02 13.19
CA PHE A 144 13.32 -5.19 12.35
C PHE A 144 12.22 -5.98 13.09
N SER A 145 12.22 -6.01 14.42
CA SER A 145 11.29 -6.83 15.21
C SER A 145 9.82 -6.52 14.90
N ASN A 146 9.46 -5.25 14.80
CA ASN A 146 8.09 -4.83 14.47
C ASN A 146 7.72 -5.18 13.02
N TYR A 147 8.65 -5.01 12.09
CA TYR A 147 8.45 -5.44 10.71
C TYR A 147 8.28 -6.97 10.60
N ALA A 148 9.10 -7.73 11.31
CA ALA A 148 8.99 -9.18 11.39
C ALA A 148 7.66 -9.61 12.04
N ASN A 149 7.20 -8.92 13.09
CA ASN A 149 5.86 -9.11 13.67
C ASN A 149 4.75 -8.82 12.66
N TYR A 150 4.88 -7.76 11.87
CA TYR A 150 3.95 -7.43 10.81
C TYR A 150 3.89 -8.53 9.74
N LEU A 151 5.03 -9.01 9.25
CA LEU A 151 5.10 -10.11 8.27
C LEU A 151 4.51 -11.41 8.84
N LEU A 152 4.86 -11.73 10.09
CA LEU A 152 4.37 -12.89 10.82
C LEU A 152 2.83 -12.88 10.91
N LEU A 153 2.26 -11.80 11.43
CA LEU A 153 0.82 -11.69 11.62
C LEU A 153 0.08 -11.65 10.28
N THR A 154 0.64 -11.00 9.25
CA THR A 154 0.02 -10.94 7.92
C THR A 154 -0.05 -12.33 7.30
N LYS A 155 1.04 -13.11 7.38
CA LYS A 155 1.03 -14.50 6.92
C LYS A 155 0.05 -15.34 7.73
N CYS A 156 -0.03 -15.14 9.04
CA CYS A 156 -0.99 -15.84 9.88
C CYS A 156 -2.46 -15.52 9.57
N LEU A 157 -2.77 -14.33 9.05
CA LEU A 157 -4.12 -14.01 8.56
C LEU A 157 -4.50 -14.78 7.28
N GLN A 158 -3.52 -15.32 6.56
CA GLN A 158 -3.73 -16.11 5.34
C GLN A 158 -3.73 -17.62 5.60
N GLU A 159 -3.07 -18.06 6.67
CA GLU A 159 -2.96 -19.46 7.07
C GLU A 159 -4.17 -19.96 7.91
N SER A 160 -4.23 -21.27 8.12
CA SER A 160 -5.20 -21.91 9.03
C SER A 160 -4.79 -21.71 10.50
N GLU A 161 -5.79 -21.55 11.38
CA GLU A 161 -5.60 -21.46 12.84
C GLU A 161 -4.98 -22.73 13.47
N GLN A 162 -4.96 -23.84 12.73
CA GLN A 162 -4.31 -25.08 13.18
C GLN A 162 -2.78 -24.98 13.20
N ASN A 163 -2.20 -23.94 12.58
CA ASN A 163 -0.77 -23.68 12.68
C ASN A 163 -0.42 -23.21 14.10
N ASN A 164 0.54 -23.88 14.74
CA ASN A 164 0.94 -23.62 16.11
C ASN A 164 1.55 -22.21 16.34
N VAL A 165 2.10 -21.59 15.30
CA VAL A 165 2.62 -20.22 15.31
C VAL A 165 1.50 -19.18 15.25
N CYS A 166 0.44 -19.46 14.49
CA CYS A 166 -0.64 -18.52 14.15
C CYS A 166 -1.84 -18.54 15.10
N LYS A 167 -1.60 -18.87 16.38
CA LYS A 167 -2.64 -18.89 17.41
C LYS A 167 -3.13 -17.49 17.75
N GLU A 168 -4.38 -17.38 18.22
CA GLU A 168 -4.95 -16.12 18.72
C GLU A 168 -4.08 -15.46 19.80
N SER A 169 -3.45 -16.26 20.68
CA SER A 169 -2.53 -15.74 21.70
C SER A 169 -1.31 -15.01 21.11
N ARG A 170 -0.87 -15.35 19.88
CA ARG A 170 0.23 -14.66 19.21
C ARG A 170 -0.16 -13.22 18.86
N PHE A 171 -1.34 -13.02 18.28
CA PHE A 171 -1.89 -11.70 18.01
C PHE A 171 -2.05 -10.91 19.30
N ALA A 172 -2.55 -11.56 20.35
CA ALA A 172 -2.75 -10.91 21.64
C ALA A 172 -1.45 -10.41 22.26
N ASN A 173 -0.40 -11.23 22.25
CA ASN A 173 0.91 -10.86 22.80
C ASN A 173 1.52 -9.69 22.02
N ILE A 174 1.55 -9.76 20.69
CA ILE A 174 2.14 -8.70 19.86
C ILE A 174 1.40 -7.38 20.06
N VAL A 175 0.07 -7.40 20.09
CA VAL A 175 -0.74 -6.20 20.37
C VAL A 175 -0.46 -5.67 21.78
N SER A 176 -0.31 -6.53 22.79
CA SER A 176 -0.03 -6.07 24.17
C SER A 176 1.34 -5.41 24.31
N GLU A 177 2.35 -5.94 23.61
CA GLU A 177 3.72 -5.41 23.59
C GLU A 177 3.80 -4.11 22.77
N ASN A 178 2.89 -3.92 21.81
CA ASN A 178 2.87 -2.80 20.86
C ASN A 178 1.53 -2.07 20.88
N TYR A 179 0.93 -1.87 22.06
CA TYR A 179 -0.46 -1.41 22.19
C TYR A 179 -0.73 -0.01 21.61
N GLN A 180 0.32 0.80 21.45
CA GLN A 180 0.24 2.13 20.83
C GLN A 180 0.23 2.08 19.29
N GLU A 181 0.51 0.91 18.71
CA GLU A 181 0.59 0.72 17.27
C GLU A 181 -0.75 0.24 16.70
N GLY A 182 -1.44 1.14 16.01
CA GLY A 182 -2.74 0.88 15.40
C GLY A 182 -2.70 -0.29 14.41
N ARG A 183 -1.61 -0.48 13.65
CA ARG A 183 -1.55 -1.55 12.65
C ARG A 183 -1.84 -2.92 13.26
N PHE A 184 -1.26 -3.23 14.42
CA PHE A 184 -1.47 -4.54 15.06
C PHE A 184 -2.90 -4.71 15.59
N TRP A 185 -3.52 -3.62 16.07
CA TRP A 185 -4.95 -3.65 16.42
C TRP A 185 -5.83 -3.93 15.22
N LEU A 186 -5.54 -3.31 14.07
CA LEU A 186 -6.30 -3.54 12.84
C LEU A 186 -6.14 -4.98 12.33
N MET A 187 -4.92 -5.54 12.41
CA MET A 187 -4.68 -6.96 12.11
C MET A 187 -5.45 -7.90 13.05
N ARG A 188 -5.59 -7.53 14.32
CA ARG A 188 -6.39 -8.28 15.28
C ARG A 188 -7.89 -8.16 15.00
N ALA A 189 -8.35 -6.98 14.59
CA ALA A 189 -9.73 -6.80 14.12
C ALA A 189 -10.03 -7.68 12.90
N GLU A 190 -9.11 -7.74 11.93
CA GLU A 190 -9.21 -8.62 10.77
C GLU A 190 -9.30 -10.09 11.16
N GLN A 191 -8.46 -10.55 12.10
CA GLN A 191 -8.53 -11.91 12.63
C GLN A 191 -9.92 -12.21 13.23
N PHE A 192 -10.45 -11.31 14.06
CA PHE A 192 -11.75 -11.53 14.69
C PHE A 192 -12.91 -11.44 13.70
N ALA A 193 -12.84 -10.52 12.73
CA ALA A 193 -13.83 -10.38 11.67
C ALA A 193 -13.87 -11.65 10.79
N LYS A 194 -12.71 -12.16 10.36
CA LYS A 194 -12.58 -13.41 9.59
C LYS A 194 -13.25 -14.59 10.30
N ASN A 195 -13.12 -14.62 11.62
CA ASN A 195 -13.67 -15.67 12.48
C ASN A 195 -15.10 -15.39 13.00
N LYS A 196 -15.77 -14.35 12.48
CA LYS A 196 -17.14 -13.97 12.88
C LYS A 196 -17.28 -13.69 14.39
N LYS A 197 -16.21 -13.27 15.05
CA LYS A 197 -16.16 -12.88 16.47
C LYS A 197 -16.49 -11.40 16.63
N THR A 198 -17.76 -11.03 16.39
CA THR A 198 -18.24 -9.63 16.30
C THR A 198 -17.82 -8.76 17.47
N THR A 199 -18.06 -9.19 18.71
CA THR A 199 -17.74 -8.39 19.91
C THR A 199 -16.25 -8.10 20.02
N GLN A 200 -15.42 -9.11 19.73
CA GLN A 200 -13.96 -8.98 19.77
C GLN A 200 -13.44 -8.12 18.62
N ALA A 201 -14.05 -8.19 17.44
CA ALA A 201 -13.74 -7.30 16.32
C ALA A 201 -14.01 -5.83 16.70
N ILE A 202 -15.17 -5.54 17.30
CA ILE A 202 -15.51 -4.20 17.82
C ILE A 202 -14.48 -3.73 18.84
N GLN A 203 -14.09 -4.58 19.79
CA GLN A 203 -13.07 -4.25 20.79
C GLN A 203 -11.72 -3.94 20.15
N ALA A 204 -11.30 -4.73 19.16
CA ALA A 204 -10.05 -4.51 18.46
C ALA A 204 -10.06 -3.22 17.61
N LEU A 205 -11.18 -2.88 16.96
CA LEU A 205 -11.34 -1.61 16.26
C LEU A 205 -11.33 -0.41 17.21
N ASN A 206 -11.91 -0.53 18.41
CA ASN A 206 -11.78 0.51 19.44
C ASN A 206 -10.33 0.63 19.92
N GLY A 207 -9.61 -0.48 20.06
CA GLY A 207 -8.16 -0.48 20.32
C GLY A 207 -7.38 0.24 19.22
N PHE A 208 -7.73 0.00 17.96
CA PHE A 208 -7.18 0.73 16.82
C PHE A 208 -7.42 2.23 16.93
N LEU A 209 -8.63 2.68 17.27
CA LEU A 209 -8.92 4.10 17.47
C LEU A 209 -8.15 4.71 18.64
N ALA A 210 -7.98 3.97 19.74
CA ALA A 210 -7.26 4.41 20.93
C ALA A 210 -5.72 4.44 20.78
N ALA A 211 -5.16 3.69 19.83
CA ALA A 211 -3.73 3.68 19.55
C ALA A 211 -3.21 5.09 19.17
N SER A 212 -2.02 5.50 19.61
CA SER A 212 -1.52 6.83 19.30
C SER A 212 -0.92 6.95 17.89
N ASN A 213 -0.45 5.83 17.34
CA ASN A 213 0.29 5.78 16.08
C ASN A 213 -0.37 4.83 15.08
N LEU A 214 -0.10 5.07 13.81
CA LEU A 214 -0.34 4.14 12.71
C LEU A 214 0.94 4.05 11.88
N TYR A 215 1.81 3.12 12.25
CA TYR A 215 3.05 2.89 11.54
C TYR A 215 2.79 2.09 10.26
N ASP A 216 3.36 2.56 9.16
CA ASP A 216 3.41 1.81 7.92
C ASP A 216 4.72 1.03 7.84
N PHE A 217 4.59 -0.24 7.50
CA PHE A 217 5.74 -1.15 7.37
C PHE A 217 6.28 -1.20 5.94
N HIS A 218 5.76 -0.35 5.04
CA HIS A 218 6.21 -0.30 3.64
C HIS A 218 7.59 0.34 3.53
N GLY A 219 7.84 1.42 4.29
CA GLY A 219 9.18 2.01 4.40
C GLY A 219 10.22 1.01 4.92
N ASP A 220 9.87 0.19 5.91
CA ASP A 220 10.74 -0.88 6.42
C ASP A 220 11.06 -1.92 5.34
N SER A 221 10.07 -2.34 4.55
CA SER A 221 10.27 -3.27 3.43
C SER A 221 11.21 -2.70 2.37
N LEU A 222 11.07 -1.41 2.05
CA LEU A 222 11.94 -0.69 1.11
C LEU A 222 13.38 -0.61 1.63
N ILE A 223 13.58 -0.15 2.86
CA ILE A 223 14.92 -0.06 3.47
C ILE A 223 15.57 -1.44 3.59
N MET A 224 14.80 -2.43 4.06
CA MET A 224 15.28 -3.80 4.25
C MET A 224 15.76 -4.40 2.93
N SER A 225 14.95 -4.30 1.87
CA SER A 225 15.31 -4.83 0.55
C SER A 225 16.50 -4.08 -0.05
N LEU A 226 16.55 -2.74 0.04
CA LEU A 226 17.68 -1.95 -0.46
C LEU A 226 18.98 -2.35 0.23
N ARG A 227 18.95 -2.56 1.56
CA ARG A 227 20.11 -3.02 2.33
C ARG A 227 20.55 -4.42 1.94
N ALA A 228 19.59 -5.34 1.76
CA ALA A 228 19.88 -6.70 1.33
C ALA A 228 20.52 -6.72 -0.07
N PHE A 229 19.97 -5.96 -1.02
CA PHE A 229 20.51 -5.88 -2.37
C PHE A 229 21.85 -5.13 -2.46
N ASN A 230 22.07 -4.11 -1.66
CA ASN A 230 23.36 -3.41 -1.61
C ASN A 230 24.50 -4.31 -1.08
N GLN A 231 24.16 -5.41 -0.40
CA GLN A 231 25.13 -6.42 0.05
C GLN A 231 25.27 -7.58 -0.94
N SER A 232 24.44 -7.63 -1.99
CA SER A 232 24.49 -8.63 -3.07
C SER A 232 25.37 -8.15 -4.24
N GLU A 233 25.49 -8.95 -5.30
CA GLU A 233 26.28 -8.62 -6.51
C GLU A 233 25.58 -7.59 -7.45
N ILE A 234 24.50 -6.95 -7.00
CA ILE A 234 23.76 -5.95 -7.79
C ILE A 234 24.39 -4.58 -7.55
N ASP A 235 25.27 -4.15 -8.45
CA ASP A 235 26.00 -2.88 -8.30
C ASP A 235 25.16 -1.65 -8.68
N SER A 236 24.26 -1.80 -9.65
CA SER A 236 23.41 -0.72 -10.17
C SER A 236 22.34 -0.29 -9.15
N PHE A 237 22.36 0.98 -8.72
CA PHE A 237 21.32 1.51 -7.84
C PHE A 237 19.91 1.47 -8.46
N PRO A 238 19.69 1.89 -9.72
CA PRO A 238 18.38 1.74 -10.36
C PRO A 238 17.85 0.30 -10.32
N LEU A 239 18.70 -0.70 -10.57
CA LEU A 239 18.29 -2.09 -10.53
C LEU A 239 17.92 -2.52 -9.10
N ARG A 240 18.71 -2.13 -8.09
CA ARG A 240 18.36 -2.37 -6.67
C ARG A 240 17.04 -1.69 -6.30
N LEU A 241 16.79 -0.48 -6.78
CA LEU A 241 15.58 0.27 -6.50
C LEU A 241 14.34 -0.41 -7.10
N VAL A 242 14.39 -0.81 -8.37
CA VAL A 242 13.31 -1.57 -9.03
C VAL A 242 13.03 -2.87 -8.28
N ALA A 243 14.09 -3.62 -7.97
CA ALA A 243 14.00 -4.86 -7.23
C ALA A 243 13.37 -4.66 -5.84
N SER A 244 13.75 -3.59 -5.14
CA SER A 244 13.19 -3.23 -3.85
C SER A 244 11.72 -2.86 -3.92
N PHE A 245 11.29 -2.10 -4.93
CA PHE A 245 9.86 -1.86 -5.14
C PHE A 245 9.10 -3.15 -5.43
N ALA A 246 9.66 -4.05 -6.24
CA ALA A 246 9.07 -5.37 -6.48
C ALA A 246 8.87 -6.16 -5.18
N VAL A 247 9.81 -6.07 -4.23
CA VAL A 247 9.63 -6.65 -2.88
C VAL A 247 8.53 -5.95 -2.10
N VAL A 248 8.52 -4.61 -2.06
CA VAL A 248 7.48 -3.85 -1.32
C VAL A 248 6.08 -4.22 -1.80
N VAL A 249 5.89 -4.36 -3.12
CA VAL A 249 4.56 -4.65 -3.66
C VAL A 249 4.13 -6.10 -3.56
N SER A 250 5.09 -7.03 -3.58
CA SER A 250 4.84 -8.48 -3.40
C SER A 250 4.82 -8.90 -1.93
N SER A 251 5.30 -8.04 -1.02
CA SER A 251 5.27 -8.30 0.41
C SER A 251 3.83 -8.55 0.88
N PRO A 252 3.62 -9.49 1.81
CA PRO A 252 2.31 -9.74 2.39
C PRO A 252 1.69 -8.42 2.91
N ARG A 253 0.47 -8.15 2.48
CA ARG A 253 -0.33 -7.00 2.91
C ARG A 253 -1.43 -7.43 3.86
N LEU A 254 -1.83 -6.55 4.78
CA LEU A 254 -3.04 -6.73 5.59
C LEU A 254 -4.21 -7.07 4.65
N PRO A 255 -4.79 -8.29 4.73
CA PRO A 255 -5.93 -8.65 3.92
C PRO A 255 -7.19 -8.06 4.57
N ALA A 256 -7.47 -6.77 4.37
CA ALA A 256 -8.54 -6.05 5.08
C ALA A 256 -9.98 -6.46 4.69
N ASN A 257 -10.15 -7.50 3.89
CA ASN A 257 -11.42 -7.92 3.31
C ASN A 257 -12.44 -8.33 4.39
N SER A 258 -12.04 -9.03 5.45
CA SER A 258 -13.00 -9.43 6.47
C SER A 258 -13.47 -8.24 7.30
N THR A 259 -12.58 -7.28 7.57
CA THR A 259 -12.91 -6.02 8.25
C THR A 259 -13.84 -5.16 7.41
N LEU A 260 -13.58 -5.04 6.10
CA LEU A 260 -14.49 -4.38 5.16
C LEU A 260 -15.87 -5.03 5.14
N ASN A 261 -15.91 -6.35 4.93
CA ASN A 261 -17.16 -7.11 4.95
C ASN A 261 -17.88 -7.01 6.30
N PHE A 262 -17.15 -6.96 7.40
CA PHE A 262 -17.70 -6.74 8.73
C PHE A 262 -18.39 -5.37 8.82
N CYS A 263 -17.70 -4.32 8.36
CA CYS A 263 -18.25 -2.97 8.34
C CYS A 263 -19.47 -2.85 7.41
N GLU A 264 -19.45 -3.44 6.23
CA GLU A 264 -20.56 -3.39 5.27
C GLU A 264 -21.78 -4.18 5.78
N ASN A 265 -21.60 -5.43 6.19
CA ASN A 265 -22.73 -6.30 6.53
C ASN A 265 -23.39 -5.95 7.86
N GLN A 266 -22.61 -5.51 8.86
CA GLN A 266 -23.15 -5.23 10.18
C GLN A 266 -23.77 -3.83 10.28
N SER A 267 -23.28 -2.86 9.50
CA SER A 267 -23.72 -1.47 9.61
C SER A 267 -25.16 -1.21 9.18
N LEU A 268 -25.72 -2.05 8.30
CA LEU A 268 -27.11 -1.92 7.82
C LEU A 268 -28.13 -1.84 8.96
N PHE A 269 -27.86 -2.53 10.08
CA PHE A 269 -28.79 -2.62 11.21
C PHE A 269 -28.17 -2.13 12.52
N ARG A 270 -26.92 -1.66 12.51
CA ARG A 270 -26.15 -1.30 13.71
C ARG A 270 -25.47 0.06 13.54
N PRO A 271 -26.16 1.16 13.89
CA PRO A 271 -25.60 2.51 13.82
C PRO A 271 -24.30 2.69 14.61
N ASP A 272 -24.12 1.94 15.69
CA ASP A 272 -22.90 1.94 16.50
C ASP A 272 -21.70 1.38 15.73
N ILE A 273 -21.89 0.28 14.99
CA ILE A 273 -20.82 -0.32 14.16
C ILE A 273 -20.52 0.57 12.95
N LEU A 274 -21.56 1.17 12.36
CA LEU A 274 -21.36 2.14 11.28
C LEU A 274 -20.46 3.30 11.71
N ASN A 275 -20.79 3.94 12.84
CA ASN A 275 -20.02 5.06 13.37
C ASN A 275 -18.58 4.65 13.73
N LEU A 276 -18.41 3.43 14.25
CA LEU A 276 -17.08 2.86 14.50
C LEU A 276 -16.27 2.71 13.20
N CYS A 277 -16.87 2.14 12.16
CA CYS A 277 -16.21 1.96 10.86
C CYS A 277 -15.88 3.29 10.18
N ALA A 278 -16.75 4.30 10.30
CA ALA A 278 -16.50 5.65 9.81
C ALA A 278 -15.27 6.28 10.50
N GLN A 279 -15.18 6.19 11.83
CA GLN A 279 -14.03 6.70 12.60
C GLN A 279 -12.74 5.94 12.29
N VAL A 280 -12.83 4.61 12.11
CA VAL A 280 -11.68 3.80 11.68
C VAL A 280 -11.20 4.27 10.31
N GLY A 281 -12.12 4.50 9.39
CA GLY A 281 -11.83 5.01 8.06
C GLY A 281 -11.19 6.41 8.09
N GLU A 282 -11.71 7.31 8.91
CA GLU A 282 -11.16 8.65 9.09
C GLU A 282 -9.72 8.60 9.62
N LYS A 283 -9.45 7.76 10.62
CA LYS A 283 -8.10 7.59 11.17
C LYS A 283 -7.14 7.02 10.14
N LEU A 284 -7.54 5.99 9.39
CA LEU A 284 -6.75 5.44 8.29
C LEU A 284 -6.43 6.50 7.24
N TYR A 285 -7.40 7.32 6.85
CA TYR A 285 -7.18 8.39 5.87
C TYR A 285 -6.25 9.49 6.40
N LYS A 286 -6.44 9.94 7.64
CA LYS A 286 -5.65 11.04 8.22
C LYS A 286 -4.24 10.64 8.61
N GLN A 287 -4.07 9.47 9.22
CA GLN A 287 -2.78 9.01 9.76
C GLN A 287 -2.06 8.00 8.87
N GLY A 288 -2.77 7.34 7.95
CA GLY A 288 -2.17 6.41 7.01
C GLY A 288 -1.21 7.11 6.07
N LYS A 289 -0.04 6.51 5.90
CA LYS A 289 1.05 7.01 5.06
C LYS A 289 1.12 6.34 3.69
N THR A 290 0.44 5.20 3.56
CA THR A 290 0.35 4.47 2.30
C THR A 290 -0.92 4.85 1.54
N ILE A 291 -0.86 4.70 0.23
CA ILE A 291 -2.02 4.85 -0.65
C ILE A 291 -3.10 3.85 -0.26
N ALA A 292 -2.71 2.60 0.03
CA ALA A 292 -3.61 1.54 0.44
C ALA A 292 -4.40 1.90 1.71
N ASP A 293 -3.75 2.46 2.73
CA ASP A 293 -4.44 2.88 3.96
C ASP A 293 -5.42 4.02 3.70
N LYS A 294 -5.01 5.01 2.90
CA LYS A 294 -5.88 6.15 2.59
C LYS A 294 -7.09 5.73 1.78
N GLN A 295 -6.91 4.89 0.77
CA GLN A 295 -8.03 4.35 -0.02
C GLN A 295 -8.94 3.47 0.83
N LEU A 296 -8.39 2.59 1.67
CA LEU A 296 -9.18 1.79 2.61
C LEU A 296 -9.99 2.70 3.55
N GLY A 297 -9.38 3.77 4.06
CA GLY A 297 -10.01 4.73 4.93
C GLY A 297 -11.13 5.52 4.25
N LEU A 298 -10.94 5.92 2.99
CA LEU A 298 -11.96 6.57 2.17
C LEU A 298 -13.11 5.61 1.85
N THR A 299 -12.84 4.36 1.47
CA THR A 299 -13.87 3.35 1.19
C THR A 299 -14.74 3.10 2.43
N LEU A 300 -14.14 2.93 3.61
CA LEU A 300 -14.89 2.76 4.86
C LEU A 300 -15.81 3.94 5.16
N GLN A 301 -15.35 5.18 4.92
CA GLN A 301 -16.16 6.38 5.12
C GLN A 301 -17.26 6.50 4.06
N ILE A 302 -16.97 6.25 2.78
CA ILE A 302 -17.96 6.27 1.69
C ILE A 302 -19.08 5.29 1.99
N ASN A 303 -18.73 4.04 2.32
CA ASN A 303 -19.70 3.02 2.70
C ASN A 303 -20.53 3.46 3.92
N ALA A 304 -19.95 4.26 4.82
CA ALA A 304 -20.64 4.73 6.00
C ALA A 304 -21.67 5.84 5.73
N TYR A 305 -21.37 6.72 4.78
CA TYR A 305 -22.22 7.86 4.43
C TYR A 305 -23.14 7.61 3.23
N ASN A 306 -22.91 6.55 2.46
CA ASN A 306 -23.72 6.21 1.29
C ASN A 306 -25.21 6.06 1.64
N GLY A 307 -26.07 6.76 0.89
CA GLY A 307 -27.52 6.82 1.13
C GLY A 307 -27.93 7.60 2.39
N ARG A 308 -27.02 8.36 3.00
CA ARG A 308 -27.27 9.16 4.22
C ARG A 308 -26.81 10.61 4.07
N ASP A 309 -25.68 10.82 3.39
CA ASP A 309 -25.08 12.14 3.17
C ASP A 309 -24.34 12.14 1.82
N ASP A 310 -25.06 12.51 0.77
CA ASP A 310 -24.55 12.51 -0.61
C ASP A 310 -23.42 13.54 -0.81
N ASP A 311 -23.47 14.67 -0.10
CA ASP A 311 -22.43 15.70 -0.15
C ASP A 311 -21.11 15.19 0.43
N MET A 312 -21.17 14.46 1.55
CA MET A 312 -20.01 13.82 2.14
C MET A 312 -19.44 12.75 1.21
N VAL A 313 -20.29 11.92 0.61
CA VAL A 313 -19.85 10.88 -0.35
C VAL A 313 -19.16 11.52 -1.55
N LYS A 314 -19.72 12.60 -2.10
CA LYS A 314 -19.10 13.35 -3.20
C LYS A 314 -17.72 13.86 -2.82
N LYS A 315 -17.58 14.52 -1.67
CA LYS A 315 -16.30 15.02 -1.15
C LYS A 315 -15.26 13.91 -0.97
N LEU A 316 -15.65 12.77 -0.40
CA LEU A 316 -14.74 11.63 -0.22
C LEU A 316 -14.33 11.00 -1.55
N SER A 317 -15.22 11.03 -2.55
CA SER A 317 -14.93 10.54 -3.90
C SER A 317 -13.95 11.46 -4.65
N GLU A 318 -14.07 12.78 -4.49
CA GLU A 318 -13.10 13.76 -5.00
C GLU A 318 -11.70 13.55 -4.37
N GLU A 319 -11.64 13.25 -3.07
CA GLU A 319 -10.40 12.92 -2.38
C GLU A 319 -9.75 11.63 -2.89
N LYS A 320 -10.56 10.60 -3.19
CA LYS A 320 -10.09 9.37 -3.82
C LYS A 320 -9.51 9.66 -5.21
N HIS A 321 -10.23 10.45 -6.00
CA HIS A 321 -9.81 10.86 -7.34
C HIS A 321 -8.49 11.65 -7.34
N ARG A 322 -8.26 12.50 -6.33
CA ARG A 322 -6.99 13.21 -6.17
C ARG A 322 -5.81 12.25 -5.98
N ILE A 323 -5.99 11.18 -5.20
CA ILE A 323 -4.97 10.14 -5.02
C ILE A 323 -4.70 9.42 -6.34
N ASP A 324 -5.75 9.07 -7.08
CA ASP A 324 -5.64 8.39 -8.38
C ASP A 324 -4.90 9.27 -9.42
N LYS A 325 -5.17 10.58 -9.44
CA LYS A 325 -4.44 11.54 -10.28
C LYS A 325 -2.95 11.59 -9.93
N GLN A 326 -2.63 11.67 -8.64
CA GLN A 326 -1.24 11.70 -8.19
C GLN A 326 -0.47 10.42 -8.58
N LEU A 327 -1.14 9.25 -8.54
CA LEU A 327 -0.58 8.00 -9.03
C LEU A 327 -0.27 8.04 -10.53
N ALA A 328 -1.20 8.55 -11.34
CA ALA A 328 -0.99 8.71 -12.77
C ALA A 328 0.16 9.70 -13.09
N GLU A 329 0.34 10.75 -12.28
CA GLU A 329 1.49 11.66 -12.39
C GLU A 329 2.80 10.97 -11.98
N MET A 330 2.79 10.16 -10.92
CA MET A 330 3.95 9.38 -10.49
C MET A 330 4.39 8.38 -11.57
N GLU A 331 3.44 7.76 -12.26
CA GLU A 331 3.71 6.86 -13.39
C GLU A 331 4.53 7.58 -14.48
N LYS A 332 4.16 8.82 -14.83
CA LYS A 332 4.87 9.64 -15.82
C LYS A 332 6.32 9.97 -15.40
N VAL A 333 6.57 10.07 -14.10
CA VAL A 333 7.89 10.40 -13.52
C VAL A 333 8.75 9.14 -13.28
N SER A 334 8.15 7.95 -13.26
CA SER A 334 8.82 6.69 -12.91
C SER A 334 10.06 6.39 -13.75
N ASN A 335 10.02 6.64 -15.07
CA ASN A 335 11.19 6.45 -15.93
C ASN A 335 12.33 7.41 -15.55
N LEU A 336 12.01 8.65 -15.23
CA LEU A 336 13.01 9.64 -14.84
C LEU A 336 13.72 9.28 -13.53
N ILE A 337 12.98 8.72 -12.57
CA ILE A 337 13.50 8.22 -11.29
C ILE A 337 14.56 7.13 -11.48
N LEU A 338 14.45 6.34 -12.56
CA LEU A 338 15.41 5.27 -12.86
C LEU A 338 16.62 5.76 -13.65
N MET A 339 16.46 6.83 -14.45
CA MET A 339 17.53 7.43 -15.25
C MET A 339 18.38 8.42 -14.44
N ASP A 340 17.77 9.11 -13.48
CA ASP A 340 18.42 9.99 -12.53
C ASP A 340 18.50 9.33 -11.15
N GLU A 341 19.65 8.74 -10.85
CA GLU A 341 19.92 8.10 -9.56
C GLU A 341 19.70 9.06 -8.37
N ASN A 342 19.97 10.37 -8.52
CA ASN A 342 19.75 11.32 -7.43
C ASN A 342 18.25 11.51 -7.17
N LEU A 343 17.42 11.56 -8.22
CA LEU A 343 15.97 11.60 -8.08
C LEU A 343 15.43 10.30 -7.45
N GLY A 344 15.99 9.14 -7.81
CA GLY A 344 15.65 7.87 -7.17
C GLY A 344 16.04 7.79 -5.70
N ARG A 345 17.21 8.31 -5.31
CA ARG A 345 17.62 8.43 -3.91
C ARG A 345 16.72 9.41 -3.17
N TYR A 346 16.38 10.54 -3.78
CA TYR A 346 15.45 11.51 -3.23
C TYR A 346 14.10 10.87 -2.93
N LEU A 347 13.51 10.11 -3.85
CA LEU A 347 12.27 9.37 -3.61
C LEU A 347 12.36 8.47 -2.38
N VAL A 348 13.44 7.67 -2.26
CA VAL A 348 13.65 6.79 -1.10
C VAL A 348 13.73 7.59 0.20
N GLU A 349 14.49 8.68 0.23
CA GLU A 349 14.61 9.54 1.40
C GLU A 349 13.27 10.15 1.81
N GLN A 350 12.49 10.65 0.84
CA GLN A 350 11.16 11.18 1.11
C GLN A 350 10.22 10.10 1.63
N TRP A 351 10.28 8.88 1.08
CA TRP A 351 9.45 7.75 1.52
C TRP A 351 9.73 7.40 2.98
N ILE A 352 11.01 7.26 3.34
CA ILE A 352 11.42 6.94 4.71
C ILE A 352 10.94 8.01 5.69
N LYS A 353 11.03 9.29 5.29
CA LYS A 353 10.74 10.41 6.18
C LYS A 353 9.24 10.68 6.33
N PHE A 354 8.50 10.66 5.23
CA PHE A 354 7.12 11.15 5.18
C PHE A 354 6.09 10.08 4.83
N GLY A 355 6.52 8.95 4.26
CA GLY A 355 5.63 7.91 3.74
C GLY A 355 5.42 7.99 2.23
N GLU A 356 4.77 6.97 1.67
CA GLU A 356 4.59 6.76 0.23
C GLU A 356 3.94 7.96 -0.47
N LEU A 357 2.78 8.42 0.02
CA LEU A 357 2.01 9.43 -0.71
C LEU A 357 2.74 10.78 -0.76
N GLU A 358 3.31 11.24 0.35
CA GLU A 358 4.05 12.52 0.35
C GLU A 358 5.36 12.39 -0.44
N ALA A 359 5.98 11.20 -0.44
CA ALA A 359 7.17 10.95 -1.25
C ALA A 359 6.89 11.05 -2.74
N TYR A 360 5.77 10.50 -3.22
CA TYR A 360 5.36 10.66 -4.62
C TYR A 360 5.15 12.12 -4.97
N LYS A 361 4.39 12.85 -4.13
CA LYS A 361 4.14 14.28 -4.36
C LYS A 361 5.45 15.07 -4.45
N ASN A 362 6.33 14.93 -3.45
CA ASN A 362 7.62 15.63 -3.42
C ASN A 362 8.51 15.26 -4.61
N THR A 363 8.50 13.99 -5.01
CA THR A 363 9.31 13.51 -6.15
C THR A 363 8.77 14.03 -7.49
N ILE A 364 7.46 14.12 -7.65
CA ILE A 364 6.82 14.72 -8.83
C ILE A 364 7.18 16.21 -8.91
N GLU A 365 7.06 16.94 -7.80
CA GLU A 365 7.45 18.37 -7.72
C GLU A 365 8.92 18.58 -8.09
N GLU A 366 9.81 17.72 -7.59
CA GLU A 366 11.24 17.77 -7.88
C GLU A 366 11.55 17.42 -9.35
N ALA A 367 10.89 16.40 -9.90
CA ALA A 367 11.02 16.04 -11.31
C ALA A 367 10.61 17.18 -12.25
N VAL A 368 9.50 17.86 -11.96
CA VAL A 368 9.06 19.05 -12.69
C VAL A 368 10.06 20.20 -12.54
N ARG A 369 10.62 20.40 -11.34
CA ARG A 369 11.64 21.44 -11.10
C ARG A 369 12.91 21.18 -11.93
N LEU A 370 13.39 19.94 -11.95
CA LEU A 370 14.57 19.53 -12.72
C LEU A 370 14.32 19.68 -14.22
N SER A 371 13.14 19.28 -14.69
CA SER A 371 12.76 19.32 -16.11
C SER A 371 12.70 20.74 -16.70
N LYS A 372 12.50 21.76 -15.87
CA LYS A 372 12.55 23.17 -16.28
C LYS A 372 13.96 23.69 -16.55
N ASN A 373 15.01 22.97 -16.14
CA ASN A 373 16.38 23.34 -16.40
C ASN A 373 16.80 22.88 -17.80
N PRO A 374 17.14 23.79 -18.75
CA PRO A 374 17.53 23.42 -20.10
C PRO A 374 18.82 22.57 -20.20
N GLN A 375 19.61 22.51 -19.12
CA GLN A 375 20.83 21.70 -19.01
C GLN A 375 20.60 20.34 -18.35
N TYR A 376 19.36 20.06 -17.92
CA TYR A 376 19.05 18.77 -17.32
C TYR A 376 18.85 17.72 -18.41
N ASP A 377 19.84 16.83 -18.53
CA ASP A 377 19.87 15.76 -19.53
C ASP A 377 20.10 14.39 -18.85
N PRO A 378 19.08 13.87 -18.15
CA PRO A 378 19.16 12.62 -17.39
C PRO A 378 19.28 11.39 -18.30
N CYS A 379 19.02 11.53 -19.60
CA CYS A 379 18.94 10.41 -20.55
C CYS A 379 20.28 10.10 -21.24
N ASN A 380 21.30 10.96 -21.10
CA ASN A 380 22.62 10.79 -21.71
C ASN A 380 23.70 10.27 -20.74
N SER A 381 23.31 9.80 -19.56
CA SER A 381 24.20 9.32 -18.49
C SER A 381 24.79 7.91 -18.76
N ARG A 382 25.36 7.66 -19.94
CA ARG A 382 26.30 6.52 -20.16
C ARG A 382 27.76 6.86 -19.86
N GLN A 383 28.08 8.00 -19.23
CA GLN A 383 29.48 8.48 -19.17
C GLN A 383 30.11 8.74 -17.79
N VAL A 384 29.51 8.42 -16.65
CA VAL A 384 30.22 8.62 -15.37
C VAL A 384 30.11 7.38 -14.49
N GLY A 385 31.04 6.46 -14.71
CA GLY A 385 31.18 5.21 -13.95
C GLY A 385 32.51 4.52 -14.18
N THR A 386 33.58 5.28 -14.43
CA THR A 386 34.98 4.83 -14.32
C THR A 386 35.80 5.99 -13.77
N GLU A 387 35.77 6.16 -12.45
CA GLU A 387 36.88 6.75 -11.68
C GLU A 387 37.14 5.91 -10.43
#